data_AF-A0A8U0MAE5-F1
#
_entry.id   AF-A0A8U0MAE5-F1
#
_cell.length_a   1.000
_cell.length_b   1.000
_cell.length_c   1.000
_cell.angle_alpha   90.00
_cell.angle_beta   90.00
_cell.angle_gamma   90.00
#
_symmetry.space_group_name_H-M   'P 1'
#
loop_
_entity.id
_entity.type
_entity.pdbx_description
1 polymer ?
#
loop_
_entity_poly.entity_id
_entity_poly.type
_entity_poly.pdbx_seq_one_letter_code
_entity_poly.pdbx_strand_id
1 'polypeptide(L)'
;MVQAVDTLTVTPPRFSPDGGSFYFSVPVQLIADSLPPQAIYEYSLDNGQSWQTGQQFTVISGGKILARLRIGDRPSRSRAVTFSLSYKRMLVIGNSIMSHLPDPSVGWFNSNGMAASAPEKDFVHLLNTRLATLYPPVSYRLQSGGNFEREFGRSTYSLDEFSEPLQQFKPDLIVLRIGENIDEGAVVSRNYESQLGQLLDRLANYGQPVRIVVTTSVWSHPLADVVTRRVVAAKGHALVDLSCMVGQGQYFASQYANPGVAAHPNDAGMERIADSIWDKIQ
;
A
#
# COMPACT_ATOMS: atom_id res chain seq x y z
N MET A 1 -5.93 11.65 51.82
CA MET A 1 -5.07 12.19 50.75
C MET A 1 -4.54 11.01 49.94
N VAL A 2 -4.91 10.90 48.66
CA VAL A 2 -4.29 9.90 47.77
C VAL A 2 -2.85 10.36 47.54
N GLN A 3 -1.88 9.53 47.90
CA GLN A 3 -0.47 9.83 47.72
C GLN A 3 -0.22 10.11 46.23
N ALA A 4 0.38 11.26 45.90
CA ALA A 4 0.66 11.59 44.50
C ALA A 4 1.64 10.57 43.93
N VAL A 5 1.19 9.79 42.94
CA VAL A 5 2.06 8.82 42.25
C VAL A 5 3.07 9.58 41.41
N ASP A 6 4.35 9.28 41.59
CA ASP A 6 5.40 9.71 40.66
C ASP A 6 5.31 8.86 39.39
N THR A 7 4.76 9.42 38.31
CA THR A 7 4.58 8.68 37.06
C THR A 7 5.89 8.37 36.36
N LEU A 8 6.99 9.04 36.71
CA LEU A 8 8.30 8.81 36.09
C LEU A 8 8.97 7.53 36.58
N THR A 9 8.54 6.99 37.73
CA THR A 9 8.97 5.69 38.25
C THR A 9 8.07 4.54 37.81
N VAL A 10 6.93 4.84 37.16
CA VAL A 10 6.01 3.83 36.63
C VAL A 10 6.60 3.24 35.35
N THR A 11 6.81 1.93 35.34
CA THR A 11 7.27 1.20 34.16
C THR A 11 6.22 1.30 33.04
N PRO A 12 6.59 1.72 31.82
CA PRO A 12 5.66 1.71 30.68
C PRO A 12 5.21 0.28 30.35
N PRO A 13 4.02 0.12 29.75
CA PRO A 13 3.54 -1.20 29.38
C PRO A 13 4.44 -1.82 28.31
N ARG A 14 4.61 -3.15 28.37
CA ARG A 14 5.22 -3.92 27.29
C ARG A 14 4.21 -4.18 26.17
N PHE A 15 4.72 -4.33 24.96
CA PHE A 15 3.94 -4.78 23.82
C PHE A 15 3.89 -6.30 23.80
N SER A 16 2.78 -6.88 23.39
CA SER A 16 2.64 -8.31 23.13
C SER A 16 1.84 -8.51 21.86
N PRO A 17 2.48 -8.86 20.73
CA PRO A 17 3.92 -9.14 20.60
C PRO A 17 4.82 -7.89 20.64
N ASP A 18 6.11 -8.07 20.92
CA ASP A 18 7.08 -7.02 21.29
C ASP A 18 8.09 -6.67 20.18
N GLY A 19 7.63 -6.04 19.10
CA GLY A 19 8.51 -5.51 18.05
C GLY A 19 9.09 -6.53 17.06
N GLY A 20 9.57 -6.02 15.92
CA GLY A 20 10.07 -6.84 14.80
C GLY A 20 9.10 -6.90 13.63
N SER A 21 9.21 -7.95 12.81
CA SER A 21 8.38 -8.17 11.62
C SER A 21 7.12 -8.93 11.97
N PHE A 22 5.96 -8.32 11.73
CA PHE A 22 4.65 -8.90 12.06
C PHE A 22 3.74 -8.96 10.85
N TYR A 23 2.93 -10.01 10.84
CA TYR A 23 1.88 -10.12 9.85
C TYR A 23 0.92 -8.93 9.95
N PHE A 24 0.53 -8.39 8.80
CA PHE A 24 -0.47 -7.33 8.70
C PHE A 24 -1.74 -7.68 9.50
N SER A 25 -2.29 -6.67 10.19
CA SER A 25 -3.50 -6.79 11.01
C SER A 25 -3.37 -7.68 12.26
N VAL A 26 -2.15 -7.92 12.76
CA VAL A 26 -1.94 -8.55 14.07
C VAL A 26 -2.38 -7.60 15.20
N PRO A 27 -3.22 -8.05 16.14
CA PRO A 27 -3.52 -7.29 17.34
C PRO A 27 -2.32 -7.29 18.28
N VAL A 28 -1.99 -6.12 18.81
CA VAL A 28 -0.94 -5.92 19.83
C VAL A 28 -1.61 -5.52 21.13
N GLN A 29 -1.30 -6.27 22.19
CA GLN A 29 -1.74 -5.99 23.55
C GLN A 29 -0.67 -5.17 24.29
N LEU A 30 -1.11 -4.27 25.14
CA LEU A 30 -0.28 -3.55 26.10
C LEU A 30 -0.45 -4.18 27.46
N ILE A 31 0.67 -4.60 28.05
CA ILE A 31 0.67 -5.31 29.33
C ILE A 31 1.54 -4.53 30.31
N ALA A 32 0.95 -4.04 31.40
CA ALA A 32 1.70 -3.48 32.51
C ALA A 32 1.94 -4.56 33.58
N ASP A 33 3.17 -4.65 34.11
CA ASP A 33 3.47 -5.57 35.22
C ASP A 33 2.76 -5.17 36.52
N SER A 34 2.47 -3.87 36.67
CA SER A 34 1.60 -3.34 37.70
C SER A 34 0.83 -2.14 37.13
N LEU A 35 -0.44 -2.01 37.50
CA LEU A 35 -1.29 -0.89 37.09
C LEU A 35 -1.64 -0.07 38.32
N PRO A 36 -1.02 1.11 38.52
CA PRO A 36 -1.37 1.98 39.63
C PRO A 36 -2.87 2.36 39.61
N PRO A 37 -3.47 2.67 40.76
CA PRO A 37 -4.86 3.14 40.80
C PRO A 37 -5.07 4.32 39.86
N GLN A 38 -6.16 4.27 39.08
CA GLN A 38 -6.53 5.30 38.08
C GLN A 38 -5.57 5.42 36.89
N ALA A 39 -4.57 4.54 36.76
CA ALA A 39 -3.74 4.49 35.58
C ALA A 39 -4.53 3.96 34.37
N ILE A 40 -4.34 4.60 33.23
CA ILE A 40 -4.87 4.14 31.94
C ILE A 40 -3.72 3.91 30.97
N TYR A 41 -3.97 3.08 29.97
CA TYR A 41 -3.04 2.81 28.88
C TYR A 41 -3.20 3.84 27.78
N GLU A 42 -2.08 4.31 27.26
CA GLU A 42 -2.04 5.14 26.06
C GLU A 42 -1.02 4.60 25.05
N TYR A 43 -1.35 4.72 23.77
CA TYR A 43 -0.42 4.44 22.69
C TYR A 43 -0.49 5.51 21.60
N SER A 44 0.57 5.58 20.81
CA SER A 44 0.68 6.45 19.64
C SER A 44 1.20 5.63 18.47
N LEU A 45 0.46 5.69 17.35
CA LEU A 45 0.78 5.00 16.10
C LEU A 45 1.54 5.90 15.11
N ASP A 46 1.78 7.15 15.49
CA ASP A 46 2.34 8.21 14.64
C ASP A 46 3.55 8.88 15.30
N ASN A 47 4.36 8.08 16.04
CA ASN A 47 5.58 8.55 16.70
C ASN A 47 5.35 9.77 17.63
N GLY A 48 4.23 9.76 18.36
CA GLY A 48 3.92 10.70 19.44
C GLY A 48 3.16 11.95 19.01
N GLN A 49 2.72 12.05 17.75
CA GLN A 49 1.92 13.18 17.28
C GLN A 49 0.50 13.15 17.87
N SER A 50 -0.12 11.97 17.97
CA SER A 50 -1.40 11.75 18.61
C SER A 50 -1.37 10.54 19.55
N TRP A 51 -2.22 10.58 20.58
CA TRP A 51 -2.31 9.55 21.61
C TRP A 51 -3.75 9.04 21.73
N GLN A 52 -3.87 7.72 21.82
CA GLN A 52 -5.15 7.02 21.97
C GLN A 52 -5.13 6.23 23.27
N THR A 53 -6.28 6.16 23.93
CA THR A 53 -6.45 5.35 25.15
C THR A 53 -6.89 3.94 24.79
N GLY A 54 -6.24 2.93 25.37
CA GLY A 54 -6.64 1.54 25.17
C GLY A 54 -5.53 0.55 25.48
N GLN A 55 -5.93 -0.69 25.79
CA GLN A 55 -5.02 -1.79 26.11
C GLN A 55 -4.61 -2.62 24.89
N GLN A 56 -5.17 -2.32 23.73
CA GLN A 56 -4.90 -3.03 22.50
C GLN A 56 -5.05 -2.11 21.29
N PHE A 57 -4.34 -2.45 20.22
CA PHE A 57 -4.47 -1.82 18.91
C PHE A 57 -4.09 -2.82 17.81
N THR A 58 -4.45 -2.51 16.57
CA THR A 58 -4.06 -3.30 15.40
C THR A 58 -2.97 -2.57 14.64
N VAL A 59 -1.87 -3.25 14.32
CA VAL A 59 -0.81 -2.67 13.49
C VAL A 59 -1.25 -2.69 12.03
N ILE A 60 -1.50 -1.51 11.48
CA ILE A 60 -1.96 -1.31 10.09
C ILE A 60 -0.97 -0.50 9.24
N SER A 61 0.07 0.04 9.86
CA SER A 61 1.26 0.64 9.24
C SER A 61 2.49 0.24 10.05
N GLY A 62 3.64 0.10 9.40
CA GLY A 62 4.90 -0.07 10.13
C GLY A 62 5.38 1.25 10.74
N GLY A 63 6.56 1.20 11.35
CA GLY A 63 7.19 2.34 12.00
C GLY A 63 7.20 2.26 13.53
N LYS A 64 7.54 3.38 14.16
CA LYS A 64 7.77 3.46 15.60
C LYS A 64 6.46 3.72 16.34
N ILE A 65 6.05 2.75 17.16
CA ILE A 65 4.88 2.84 18.03
C ILE A 65 5.35 3.14 19.46
N LEU A 66 4.64 4.04 20.12
CA LEU A 66 4.89 4.41 21.50
C LEU A 66 3.76 3.89 22.39
N ALA A 67 4.09 3.47 23.60
CA ALA A 67 3.11 3.15 24.63
C ALA A 67 3.55 3.69 25.99
N ARG A 68 2.58 4.11 26.81
CA ARG A 68 2.80 4.63 28.15
C ARG A 68 1.58 4.37 29.03
N LEU A 69 1.73 4.61 30.33
CA LEU A 69 0.60 4.78 31.23
C LEU A 69 0.35 6.27 31.48
N ARG A 70 -0.87 6.63 31.84
CA ARG A 70 -1.22 7.97 32.31
C ARG A 70 -2.06 7.88 33.58
N ILE A 71 -1.75 8.70 34.59
CA ILE A 71 -2.50 8.82 35.85
C ILE A 71 -2.95 10.28 35.98
N GLY A 72 -4.26 10.54 35.89
CA GLY A 72 -4.75 11.91 35.76
C GLY A 72 -4.13 12.60 34.52
N ASP A 73 -3.49 13.74 34.71
CA ASP A 73 -2.81 14.48 33.62
C ASP A 73 -1.31 14.16 33.49
N ARG A 74 -0.83 13.14 34.21
CA ARG A 74 0.60 12.82 34.28
C ARG A 74 0.92 11.55 33.49
N PRO A 75 1.60 11.65 32.35
CA PRO A 75 2.09 10.47 31.65
C PRO A 75 3.32 9.87 32.34
N SER A 76 3.50 8.56 32.20
CA SER A 76 4.77 7.89 32.48
C SER A 76 5.77 8.15 31.36
N ARG A 77 7.00 7.65 31.53
CA ARG A 77 7.92 7.47 30.40
C ARG A 77 7.24 6.62 29.32
N SER A 78 7.59 6.87 28.05
CA SER A 78 7.12 6.05 26.94
C SER A 78 8.10 4.93 26.63
N ARG A 79 7.57 3.75 26.32
CA ARG A 79 8.31 2.69 25.64
C ARG A 79 8.08 2.85 24.14
N ALA A 80 9.16 2.74 23.36
CA ALA A 80 9.11 2.80 21.91
C ALA A 80 9.50 1.45 21.32
N VAL A 81 8.76 0.98 20.33
CA VAL A 81 9.06 -0.24 19.59
C VAL A 81 8.79 -0.01 18.12
N THR A 82 9.69 -0.48 17.25
CA THR A 82 9.51 -0.43 15.80
C THR A 82 8.85 -1.71 15.31
N PHE A 83 7.79 -1.55 14.52
CA PHE A 83 7.07 -2.63 13.87
C PHE A 83 7.35 -2.56 12.36
N SER A 84 7.76 -3.67 11.77
CA SER A 84 7.76 -3.86 10.31
C SER A 84 6.58 -4.74 9.94
N LEU A 85 5.92 -4.43 8.83
CA LEU A 85 4.78 -5.22 8.36
C LEU A 85 5.22 -6.26 7.34
N SER A 86 4.83 -7.51 7.57
CA SER A 86 4.91 -8.58 6.59
C SER A 86 3.54 -8.90 6.02
N TYR A 87 3.56 -9.30 4.76
CA TYR A 87 2.40 -9.67 3.97
C TYR A 87 2.65 -11.09 3.45
N LYS A 88 1.61 -11.92 3.38
CA LYS A 88 1.74 -13.30 2.90
C LYS A 88 1.34 -13.43 1.43
N ARG A 89 0.41 -12.59 0.98
CA ARG A 89 -0.22 -12.70 -0.34
C ARG A 89 -0.43 -11.31 -0.94
N MET A 90 0.42 -10.94 -1.89
CA MET A 90 0.34 -9.67 -2.61
C MET A 90 -0.39 -9.86 -3.96
N LEU A 91 -1.55 -9.22 -4.12
CA LEU A 91 -2.19 -9.11 -5.42
C LEU A 91 -1.77 -7.78 -6.07
N VAL A 92 -1.19 -7.85 -7.26
CA VAL A 92 -0.92 -6.64 -8.06
C VAL A 92 -1.96 -6.58 -9.16
N ILE A 93 -2.74 -5.51 -9.16
CA ILE A 93 -3.69 -5.18 -10.22
C ILE A 93 -3.07 -4.08 -11.06
N GLY A 94 -2.75 -4.37 -12.31
CA GLY A 94 -2.07 -3.41 -13.17
C GLY A 94 -2.16 -3.70 -14.65
N ASN A 95 -1.34 -3.00 -15.42
CA ASN A 95 -1.32 -3.04 -16.89
C ASN A 95 0.06 -3.50 -17.40
N SER A 96 0.45 -3.11 -18.62
CA SER A 96 1.71 -3.50 -19.25
C SER A 96 2.96 -3.17 -18.42
N ILE A 97 2.91 -2.14 -17.56
CA ILE A 97 4.02 -1.79 -16.67
C ILE A 97 4.18 -2.85 -15.56
N MET A 98 3.10 -3.51 -15.14
CA MET A 98 3.15 -4.65 -14.22
C MET A 98 3.67 -5.91 -14.93
N SER A 99 3.12 -6.23 -16.10
CA SER A 99 3.56 -7.38 -16.90
C SER A 99 3.01 -7.30 -18.31
N HIS A 100 3.83 -7.66 -19.30
CA HIS A 100 3.41 -7.83 -20.68
C HIS A 100 4.11 -9.04 -21.32
N LEU A 101 3.35 -9.88 -22.03
CA LEU A 101 3.91 -11.01 -22.78
C LEU A 101 4.77 -10.51 -23.96
N PRO A 102 5.68 -11.33 -24.50
CA PRO A 102 6.48 -10.95 -25.66
C PRO A 102 5.60 -10.49 -26.84
N ASP A 103 5.97 -9.37 -27.44
CA ASP A 103 5.43 -8.86 -28.70
C ASP A 103 6.59 -8.40 -29.60
N PRO A 104 7.14 -9.32 -30.42
CA PRO A 104 8.24 -9.01 -31.32
C PRO A 104 7.94 -7.89 -32.32
N SER A 105 6.66 -7.62 -32.63
CA SER A 105 6.28 -6.58 -33.59
C SER A 105 6.60 -5.17 -33.09
N VAL A 106 6.68 -4.99 -31.77
CA VAL A 106 7.06 -3.73 -31.12
C VAL A 106 8.48 -3.78 -30.52
N GLY A 107 9.24 -4.83 -30.81
CA GLY A 107 10.60 -5.03 -30.28
C GLY A 107 10.63 -5.42 -28.79
N TRP A 108 9.54 -5.99 -28.27
CA TRP A 108 9.45 -6.47 -26.89
C TRP A 108 9.53 -8.01 -26.84
N PHE A 109 10.53 -8.55 -26.15
CA PHE A 109 10.81 -10.00 -26.15
C PHE A 109 10.71 -10.66 -24.77
N ASN A 110 10.52 -9.87 -23.71
CA ASN A 110 10.49 -10.39 -22.35
C ASN A 110 9.06 -10.67 -21.86
N SER A 111 8.94 -11.32 -20.71
CA SER A 111 7.66 -11.61 -20.03
C SER A 111 7.69 -11.07 -18.60
N ASN A 112 7.79 -9.75 -18.47
CA ASN A 112 7.85 -9.00 -17.21
C ASN A 112 7.26 -7.60 -17.40
N GLY A 113 7.38 -6.72 -16.41
CA GLY A 113 6.99 -5.32 -16.56
C GLY A 113 7.63 -4.68 -17.80
N MET A 114 6.83 -4.16 -18.72
CA MET A 114 7.31 -3.69 -20.02
C MET A 114 8.38 -2.61 -19.86
N ALA A 115 9.44 -2.72 -20.65
CA ALA A 115 10.66 -1.90 -20.64
C ALA A 115 11.60 -2.04 -19.42
N ALA A 116 11.26 -2.86 -18.42
CA ALA A 116 12.27 -3.37 -17.49
C ALA A 116 13.19 -4.35 -18.23
N SER A 117 14.49 -4.24 -17.98
CA SER A 117 15.52 -5.00 -18.69
C SER A 117 15.48 -6.51 -18.38
N ALA A 118 14.97 -6.88 -17.19
CA ALA A 118 14.82 -8.25 -16.74
C ALA A 118 13.68 -8.36 -15.70
N PRO A 119 13.13 -9.57 -15.44
CA PRO A 119 12.10 -9.77 -14.42
C PRO A 119 12.47 -9.20 -13.05
N GLU A 120 13.68 -9.47 -12.55
CA GLU A 120 14.18 -8.99 -11.26
C GLU A 120 14.36 -7.46 -11.17
N LYS A 121 14.16 -6.74 -12.27
CA LYS A 121 14.22 -5.27 -12.36
C LYS A 121 12.86 -4.61 -12.44
N ASP A 122 11.77 -5.35 -12.63
CA ASP A 122 10.44 -4.77 -12.58
C ASP A 122 9.96 -4.55 -11.14
N PHE A 123 8.99 -3.65 -10.96
CA PHE A 123 8.56 -3.26 -9.61
C PHE A 123 7.88 -4.40 -8.84
N VAL A 124 7.27 -5.37 -9.54
CA VAL A 124 6.60 -6.51 -8.90
C VAL A 124 7.63 -7.41 -8.24
N HIS A 125 8.67 -7.80 -8.97
CA HIS A 125 9.73 -8.68 -8.47
C HIS A 125 10.59 -7.98 -7.43
N LEU A 126 10.84 -6.68 -7.57
CA LEU A 126 11.51 -5.86 -6.56
C LEU A 126 10.72 -5.86 -5.24
N LEU A 127 9.41 -5.58 -5.29
CA LEU A 127 8.55 -5.62 -4.10
C LEU A 127 8.49 -7.03 -3.50
N ASN A 128 8.29 -8.06 -4.31
CA ASN A 128 8.22 -9.44 -3.84
C ASN A 128 9.54 -9.88 -3.17
N THR A 129 10.69 -9.53 -3.75
CA THR A 129 12.01 -9.78 -3.16
C THR A 129 12.11 -9.14 -1.77
N ARG A 130 11.72 -7.88 -1.63
CA ARG A 130 11.75 -7.18 -0.33
C ARG A 130 10.79 -7.81 0.67
N LEU A 131 9.57 -8.14 0.27
CA LEU A 131 8.60 -8.85 1.12
C LEU A 131 9.11 -10.22 1.57
N ALA A 132 9.80 -10.96 0.70
CA ALA A 132 10.37 -12.27 1.01
C ALA A 132 11.48 -12.19 2.06
N THR A 133 12.15 -11.05 2.22
CA THR A 133 13.11 -10.86 3.33
C THR A 133 12.41 -10.79 4.69
N LEU A 134 11.16 -10.33 4.74
CA LEU A 134 10.36 -10.22 5.96
C LEU A 134 9.54 -11.49 6.23
N TYR A 135 9.08 -12.15 5.17
CA TYR A 135 8.32 -13.40 5.23
C TYR A 135 8.66 -14.28 4.01
N PRO A 136 9.64 -15.20 4.12
CA PRO A 136 10.09 -16.01 2.98
C PRO A 136 9.00 -16.77 2.21
N PRO A 137 7.91 -17.26 2.85
CA PRO A 137 6.80 -17.90 2.14
C PRO A 137 5.81 -16.95 1.46
N VAL A 138 6.12 -15.65 1.35
CA VAL A 138 5.26 -14.69 0.64
C VAL A 138 5.02 -15.17 -0.79
N SER A 139 3.81 -14.94 -1.27
CA SER A 139 3.41 -15.21 -2.64
C SER A 139 2.79 -13.97 -3.25
N TYR A 140 2.82 -13.88 -4.57
CA TYR A 140 2.12 -12.82 -5.30
C TYR A 140 1.30 -13.39 -6.45
N ARG A 141 0.27 -12.63 -6.86
CA ARG A 141 -0.55 -12.91 -8.03
C ARG A 141 -0.72 -11.63 -8.84
N LEU A 142 -0.72 -11.76 -10.15
CA LEU A 142 -0.96 -10.67 -11.08
C LEU A 142 -2.39 -10.74 -11.61
N GLN A 143 -3.05 -9.60 -11.70
CA GLN A 143 -4.37 -9.44 -12.27
C GLN A 143 -4.34 -8.25 -13.22
N SER A 144 -4.82 -8.44 -14.45
CA SER A 144 -4.97 -7.31 -15.37
C SER A 144 -6.04 -6.35 -14.83
N GLY A 145 -5.69 -5.06 -14.76
CA GLY A 145 -6.61 -3.94 -14.58
C GLY A 145 -6.93 -3.21 -15.88
N GLY A 146 -6.43 -3.70 -17.02
CA GLY A 146 -6.54 -3.01 -18.30
C GLY A 146 -7.97 -2.85 -18.82
N ASN A 147 -8.88 -3.76 -18.46
CA ASN A 147 -10.30 -3.64 -18.79
C ASN A 147 -10.94 -2.48 -18.04
N PHE A 148 -10.70 -2.39 -16.72
CA PHE A 148 -11.16 -1.25 -15.91
C PHE A 148 -10.71 0.08 -16.51
N GLU A 149 -9.43 0.22 -16.86
CA GLU A 149 -8.88 1.47 -17.42
C GLU A 149 -9.59 1.94 -18.70
N ARG A 150 -9.98 1.00 -19.57
CA ARG A 150 -10.53 1.31 -20.90
C ARG A 150 -12.06 1.39 -20.90
N GLU A 151 -12.69 0.59 -20.05
CA GLU A 151 -14.13 0.28 -20.15
C GLU A 151 -14.95 0.73 -18.95
N PHE A 152 -14.36 1.40 -17.94
CA PHE A 152 -15.10 1.91 -16.77
C PHE A 152 -16.35 2.71 -17.19
N GLY A 153 -17.44 2.53 -16.43
CA GLY A 153 -18.70 3.22 -16.63
C GLY A 153 -19.48 2.83 -17.89
N ARG A 154 -18.98 1.90 -18.72
CA ARG A 154 -19.76 1.30 -19.82
C ARG A 154 -20.72 0.25 -19.27
N SER A 155 -21.90 0.12 -19.88
CA SER A 155 -22.93 -0.84 -19.47
C SER A 155 -22.50 -2.32 -19.60
N THR A 156 -21.50 -2.61 -20.45
CA THR A 156 -20.96 -3.95 -20.67
C THR A 156 -19.81 -4.31 -19.74
N TYR A 157 -19.30 -3.35 -18.96
CA TYR A 157 -18.17 -3.57 -18.07
C TYR A 157 -18.64 -3.96 -16.67
N SER A 158 -17.98 -4.94 -16.06
CA SER A 158 -18.26 -5.37 -14.68
C SER A 158 -16.96 -5.52 -13.90
N LEU A 159 -17.01 -5.13 -12.62
CA LEU A 159 -15.95 -5.32 -11.65
C LEU A 159 -15.81 -6.79 -11.17
N ASP A 160 -16.67 -7.70 -11.65
CA ASP A 160 -16.61 -9.12 -11.26
C ASP A 160 -15.35 -9.83 -11.72
N GLU A 161 -14.57 -9.25 -12.65
CA GLU A 161 -13.23 -9.75 -13.01
C GLU A 161 -12.29 -9.83 -11.80
N PHE A 162 -12.54 -9.07 -10.74
CA PHE A 162 -11.75 -9.09 -9.51
C PHE A 162 -12.27 -10.08 -8.46
N SER A 163 -13.45 -10.69 -8.66
CA SER A 163 -14.08 -11.54 -7.63
C SER A 163 -13.28 -12.82 -7.36
N GLU A 164 -12.86 -13.54 -8.40
CA GLU A 164 -12.07 -14.77 -8.25
C GLU A 164 -10.70 -14.53 -7.59
N PRO A 165 -9.85 -13.59 -8.04
CA PRO A 165 -8.56 -13.38 -7.39
C PRO A 165 -8.72 -12.96 -5.93
N LEU A 166 -9.75 -12.19 -5.57
CA LEU A 166 -10.03 -11.86 -4.17
C LEU A 166 -10.45 -13.09 -3.35
N GLN A 167 -11.37 -13.90 -3.86
CA GLN A 167 -11.95 -15.04 -3.14
C GLN A 167 -10.99 -16.23 -3.00
N GLN A 168 -10.20 -16.53 -4.04
CA GLN A 168 -9.29 -17.67 -4.05
C GLN A 168 -7.92 -17.32 -3.48
N PHE A 169 -7.31 -16.22 -3.96
CA PHE A 169 -5.96 -15.84 -3.53
C PHE A 169 -5.98 -15.12 -2.17
N LYS A 170 -7.08 -14.46 -1.80
CA LYS A 170 -7.25 -13.83 -0.48
C LYS A 170 -6.07 -12.92 -0.10
N PRO A 171 -5.74 -11.91 -0.91
CA PRO A 171 -4.56 -11.08 -0.69
C PRO A 171 -4.60 -10.32 0.65
N ASP A 172 -3.50 -10.21 1.37
CA ASP A 172 -3.40 -9.28 2.52
C ASP A 172 -2.78 -7.93 2.13
N LEU A 173 -2.23 -7.86 0.91
CA LEU A 173 -1.77 -6.64 0.25
C LEU A 173 -2.31 -6.58 -1.18
N ILE A 174 -2.93 -5.47 -1.56
CA ILE A 174 -3.30 -5.15 -2.94
C ILE A 174 -2.54 -3.90 -3.38
N VAL A 175 -1.80 -4.01 -4.48
CA VAL A 175 -1.21 -2.88 -5.19
C VAL A 175 -2.05 -2.63 -6.44
N LEU A 176 -2.85 -1.55 -6.44
CA LEU A 176 -3.64 -1.11 -7.57
C LEU A 176 -2.85 -0.05 -8.36
N ARG A 177 -2.16 -0.50 -9.41
CA ARG A 177 -1.31 0.35 -10.26
C ARG A 177 -1.88 0.39 -11.68
N ILE A 178 -2.86 1.27 -11.85
CA ILE A 178 -3.58 1.54 -13.09
C ILE A 178 -3.67 3.05 -13.27
N GLY A 179 -3.92 3.51 -14.49
CA GLY A 179 -4.07 4.92 -14.82
C GLY A 179 -3.58 5.25 -16.22
N GLU A 180 -2.58 4.51 -16.69
CA GLU A 180 -1.91 4.73 -17.97
C GLU A 180 -2.84 4.56 -19.19
N ASN A 181 -3.81 3.64 -19.14
CA ASN A 181 -4.73 3.42 -20.28
C ASN A 181 -6.07 4.17 -20.14
N ILE A 182 -6.21 5.06 -19.15
CA ILE A 182 -7.44 5.82 -18.95
C ILE A 182 -7.53 6.94 -20.00
N ASP A 183 -8.62 6.94 -20.74
CA ASP A 183 -8.99 8.05 -21.61
C ASP A 183 -9.45 9.25 -20.77
N GLU A 184 -8.69 10.34 -20.80
CA GLU A 184 -9.00 11.60 -20.11
C GLU A 184 -10.38 12.16 -20.49
N GLY A 185 -10.82 11.98 -21.75
CA GLY A 185 -12.15 12.40 -22.20
C GLY A 185 -13.30 11.57 -21.60
N ALA A 186 -12.99 10.35 -21.13
CA ALA A 186 -13.94 9.47 -20.49
C ALA A 186 -14.08 9.72 -18.97
N VAL A 187 -13.12 10.40 -18.34
CA VAL A 187 -13.06 10.58 -16.87
C VAL A 187 -14.36 11.17 -16.31
N VAL A 188 -14.81 12.28 -16.90
CA VAL A 188 -16.06 12.94 -16.49
C VAL A 188 -17.28 12.23 -17.08
N SER A 189 -17.25 11.95 -18.38
CA SER A 189 -18.42 11.44 -19.12
C SER A 189 -18.87 10.03 -18.69
N ARG A 190 -17.94 9.21 -18.18
CA ARG A 190 -18.22 7.86 -17.65
C ARG A 190 -18.09 7.77 -16.12
N ASN A 191 -18.05 8.92 -15.45
CA ASN A 191 -18.04 9.03 -13.99
C ASN A 191 -16.96 8.18 -13.31
N TYR A 192 -15.70 8.38 -13.72
CA TYR A 192 -14.55 7.66 -13.20
C TYR A 192 -14.46 7.68 -11.67
N GLU A 193 -14.82 8.81 -11.04
CA GLU A 193 -14.84 8.96 -9.58
C GLU A 193 -15.70 7.88 -8.90
N SER A 194 -16.94 7.71 -9.38
CA SER A 194 -17.83 6.66 -8.87
C SER A 194 -17.30 5.25 -9.18
N GLN A 195 -16.72 5.03 -10.36
CA GLN A 195 -16.25 3.72 -10.79
C GLN A 195 -15.02 3.26 -9.98
N LEU A 196 -14.03 4.14 -9.80
CA LEU A 196 -12.89 3.89 -8.94
C LEU A 196 -13.32 3.71 -7.49
N GLY A 197 -14.32 4.47 -7.04
CA GLY A 197 -14.91 4.29 -5.73
C GLY A 197 -15.45 2.87 -5.53
N GLN A 198 -16.27 2.38 -6.46
CA GLN A 198 -16.83 1.02 -6.39
C GLN A 198 -15.77 -0.07 -6.49
N LEU A 199 -14.72 0.14 -7.30
CA LEU A 199 -13.58 -0.78 -7.36
C LEU A 199 -12.91 -0.88 -5.99
N LEU A 200 -12.55 0.24 -5.37
CA LEU A 200 -11.89 0.24 -4.07
C LEU A 200 -12.76 -0.38 -2.96
N ASP A 201 -14.08 -0.14 -2.99
CA ASP A 201 -15.00 -0.80 -2.06
C ASP A 201 -15.01 -2.31 -2.24
N ARG A 202 -15.00 -2.81 -3.49
CA ARG A 202 -14.93 -4.25 -3.77
C ARG A 202 -13.60 -4.84 -3.29
N LEU A 203 -12.49 -4.17 -3.56
CA LEU A 203 -11.16 -4.62 -3.14
C LEU A 203 -10.99 -4.61 -1.62
N ALA A 204 -11.64 -3.68 -0.90
CA ALA A 204 -11.55 -3.57 0.56
C ALA A 204 -12.50 -4.52 1.31
N ASN A 205 -13.65 -4.87 0.72
CA ASN A 205 -14.75 -5.53 1.43
C ASN A 205 -15.05 -6.96 0.93
N TYR A 206 -14.02 -7.76 0.65
CA TYR A 206 -14.21 -9.13 0.14
C TYR A 206 -14.14 -10.24 1.22
N GLY A 207 -14.01 -9.87 2.51
CA GLY A 207 -14.19 -10.79 3.64
C GLY A 207 -12.98 -11.00 4.56
N GLN A 208 -11.90 -10.24 4.41
CA GLN A 208 -10.79 -10.21 5.38
C GLN A 208 -10.05 -8.86 5.34
N PRO A 209 -9.25 -8.52 6.36
CA PRO A 209 -8.41 -7.33 6.34
C PRO A 209 -7.42 -7.35 5.17
N VAL A 210 -7.28 -6.23 4.49
CA VAL A 210 -6.34 -6.03 3.38
C VAL A 210 -5.76 -4.62 3.40
N ARG A 211 -4.47 -4.50 3.08
CA ARG A 211 -3.84 -3.21 2.80
C ARG A 211 -3.98 -2.91 1.31
N ILE A 212 -4.53 -1.75 0.96
CA ILE A 212 -4.61 -1.29 -0.43
C ILE A 212 -3.69 -0.09 -0.62
N VAL A 213 -2.80 -0.19 -1.61
CA VAL A 213 -1.97 0.91 -2.10
C VAL A 213 -2.36 1.19 -3.54
N VAL A 214 -2.67 2.45 -3.83
CA VAL A 214 -3.08 2.91 -5.16
C VAL A 214 -2.05 3.90 -5.67
N THR A 215 -1.66 3.79 -6.93
CA THR A 215 -0.75 4.76 -7.56
C THR A 215 -1.51 5.71 -8.50
N THR A 216 -0.97 6.91 -8.73
CA THR A 216 -1.32 7.69 -9.93
C THR A 216 -0.59 7.14 -11.16
N SER A 217 -0.90 7.68 -12.35
CA SER A 217 -0.16 7.34 -13.57
C SER A 217 1.27 7.87 -13.53
N VAL A 218 2.18 7.22 -14.27
CA VAL A 218 3.50 7.78 -14.60
C VAL A 218 3.47 8.65 -15.87
N TRP A 219 2.36 8.62 -16.61
CA TRP A 219 2.10 9.48 -17.75
C TRP A 219 1.21 10.66 -17.34
N SER A 220 1.12 11.68 -18.19
CA SER A 220 0.30 12.86 -17.91
C SER A 220 -1.19 12.56 -18.07
N HIS A 221 -1.89 12.26 -16.96
CA HIS A 221 -3.34 12.05 -16.89
C HIS A 221 -3.97 12.98 -15.83
N PRO A 222 -4.01 14.30 -16.06
CA PRO A 222 -4.34 15.27 -15.02
C PRO A 222 -5.75 15.09 -14.43
N LEU A 223 -6.76 14.75 -15.23
CA LEU A 223 -8.12 14.55 -14.73
C LEU A 223 -8.23 13.23 -13.96
N ALA A 224 -7.73 12.13 -14.52
CA ALA A 224 -7.76 10.84 -13.84
C ALA A 224 -6.97 10.88 -12.52
N ASP A 225 -5.78 11.48 -12.52
CA ASP A 225 -4.94 11.56 -11.33
C ASP A 225 -5.57 12.41 -10.23
N VAL A 226 -6.21 13.54 -10.54
CA VAL A 226 -6.92 14.36 -9.55
C VAL A 226 -8.07 13.56 -8.92
N VAL A 227 -8.82 12.82 -9.72
CA VAL A 227 -9.89 11.94 -9.23
C VAL A 227 -9.31 10.82 -8.36
N THR A 228 -8.24 10.15 -8.81
CA THR A 228 -7.57 9.08 -8.04
C THR A 228 -7.12 9.59 -6.68
N ARG A 229 -6.42 10.74 -6.62
CA ARG A 229 -6.00 11.34 -5.35
C ARG A 229 -7.18 11.56 -4.40
N ARG A 230 -8.27 12.15 -4.92
CA ARG A 230 -9.48 12.46 -4.15
C ARG A 230 -10.13 11.19 -3.60
N VAL A 231 -10.40 10.20 -4.46
CA VAL A 231 -11.12 8.98 -4.07
C VAL A 231 -10.30 8.16 -3.09
N VAL A 232 -9.01 7.99 -3.34
CA VAL A 232 -8.12 7.21 -2.46
C VAL A 232 -8.04 7.83 -1.07
N ALA A 233 -7.90 9.17 -1.00
CA ALA A 233 -7.91 9.89 0.27
C ALA A 233 -9.26 9.77 0.99
N ALA A 234 -10.38 9.95 0.27
CA ALA A 234 -11.72 9.84 0.84
C ALA A 234 -12.03 8.45 1.41
N LYS A 235 -11.44 7.40 0.84
CA LYS A 235 -11.58 6.01 1.33
C LYS A 235 -10.53 5.60 2.36
N GLY A 236 -9.58 6.47 2.69
CA GLY A 236 -8.54 6.18 3.68
C GLY A 236 -7.53 5.11 3.24
N HIS A 237 -7.35 4.91 1.93
CA HIS A 237 -6.33 4.01 1.40
C HIS A 237 -5.00 4.74 1.18
N ALA A 238 -3.91 3.98 1.05
CA ALA A 238 -2.60 4.57 0.80
C ALA A 238 -2.48 5.00 -0.66
N LEU A 239 -2.11 6.26 -0.88
CA LEU A 239 -1.80 6.81 -2.19
C LEU A 239 -0.29 6.90 -2.40
N VAL A 240 0.18 6.47 -3.57
CA VAL A 240 1.51 6.75 -4.11
C VAL A 240 1.36 7.70 -5.29
N ASP A 241 1.80 8.94 -5.11
CA ASP A 241 1.77 9.95 -6.18
C ASP A 241 3.05 9.84 -7.03
N LEU A 242 2.88 9.39 -8.27
CA LEU A 242 3.96 9.19 -9.24
C LEU A 242 4.14 10.39 -10.18
N SER A 243 3.48 11.53 -9.94
CA SER A 243 3.64 12.76 -10.72
C SER A 243 5.09 13.24 -10.82
N CYS A 244 5.94 12.91 -9.84
CA CYS A 244 7.38 13.19 -9.87
C CYS A 244 8.12 12.49 -11.02
N MET A 245 7.53 11.49 -11.66
CA MET A 245 8.09 10.79 -12.81
C MET A 245 7.65 11.41 -14.14
N VAL A 246 6.52 12.12 -14.19
CA VAL A 246 5.95 12.63 -15.44
C VAL A 246 6.94 13.58 -16.14
N GLY A 247 7.26 13.27 -17.40
CA GLY A 247 8.21 14.04 -18.21
C GLY A 247 9.68 13.89 -17.82
N GLN A 248 10.02 13.01 -16.87
CA GLN A 248 11.40 12.79 -16.43
C GLN A 248 12.04 11.62 -17.19
N GLY A 249 12.73 11.92 -18.29
CA GLY A 249 13.31 10.92 -19.19
C GLY A 249 14.21 9.88 -18.52
N GLN A 250 14.84 10.21 -17.39
CA GLN A 250 15.66 9.27 -16.60
C GLN A 250 14.91 8.02 -16.12
N TYR A 251 13.58 8.10 -15.98
CA TYR A 251 12.76 6.98 -15.52
C TYR A 251 12.15 6.15 -16.66
N PHE A 252 12.30 6.57 -17.91
CA PHE A 252 11.69 5.91 -19.06
C PHE A 252 12.72 5.31 -19.99
N ALA A 253 12.32 4.29 -20.74
CA ALA A 253 13.23 3.62 -21.63
C ALA A 253 13.54 4.47 -22.86
N SER A 254 14.81 4.47 -23.27
CA SER A 254 15.27 5.17 -24.48
C SER A 254 15.84 4.21 -25.52
N GLN A 255 15.99 2.92 -25.17
CA GLN A 255 16.60 1.89 -26.00
C GLN A 255 15.64 1.22 -26.99
N TYR A 256 14.33 1.46 -26.88
CA TYR A 256 13.33 0.85 -27.75
C TYR A 256 12.95 1.78 -28.91
N ALA A 257 12.99 1.25 -30.14
CA ALA A 257 12.58 2.01 -31.32
C ALA A 257 11.06 2.26 -31.35
N ASN A 258 10.26 1.36 -30.79
CA ASN A 258 8.83 1.55 -30.68
C ASN A 258 8.52 2.58 -29.57
N PRO A 259 7.84 3.71 -29.89
CA PRO A 259 7.57 4.76 -28.92
C PRO A 259 6.63 4.32 -27.80
N GLY A 260 5.75 3.34 -28.07
CA GLY A 260 4.88 2.73 -27.06
C GLY A 260 5.71 2.03 -25.99
N VAL A 261 6.66 1.17 -26.38
CA VAL A 261 7.56 0.50 -25.43
C VAL A 261 8.49 1.51 -24.74
N ALA A 262 9.03 2.50 -25.48
CA ALA A 262 9.90 3.54 -24.91
C ALA A 262 9.18 4.44 -23.87
N ALA A 263 7.87 4.61 -23.98
CA ALA A 263 7.08 5.34 -22.98
C ALA A 263 6.94 4.60 -21.64
N HIS A 264 7.38 3.34 -21.52
CA HIS A 264 7.30 2.59 -20.28
C HIS A 264 8.51 2.84 -19.36
N PRO A 265 8.36 2.66 -18.03
CA PRO A 265 9.45 2.85 -17.10
C PRO A 265 10.62 1.89 -17.37
N ASN A 266 11.83 2.42 -17.40
CA ASN A 266 13.05 1.62 -17.40
C ASN A 266 13.33 1.07 -15.99
N ASP A 267 14.47 0.40 -15.79
CA ASP A 267 14.85 -0.16 -14.48
C ASP A 267 14.84 0.88 -13.35
N ALA A 268 15.34 2.10 -13.58
CA ALA A 268 15.34 3.17 -12.58
C ALA A 268 13.91 3.67 -12.29
N GLY A 269 13.05 3.73 -13.32
CA GLY A 269 11.63 4.02 -13.13
C GLY A 269 10.90 2.95 -12.34
N MET A 270 11.13 1.68 -12.66
CA MET A 270 10.56 0.53 -11.94
C MET A 270 11.01 0.47 -10.49
N GLU A 271 12.29 0.76 -10.22
CA GLU A 271 12.82 0.89 -8.86
C GLU A 271 12.16 2.05 -8.12
N ARG A 272 12.02 3.23 -8.75
CA ARG A 272 11.33 4.37 -8.15
C ARG A 272 9.88 4.06 -7.79
N ILE A 273 9.17 3.31 -8.63
CA ILE A 273 7.81 2.82 -8.36
C ILE A 273 7.82 1.87 -7.15
N ALA A 274 8.72 0.88 -7.14
CA ALA A 274 8.83 -0.08 -6.05
C ALA A 274 9.15 0.60 -4.71
N ASP A 275 10.09 1.54 -4.69
CA ASP A 275 10.43 2.33 -3.50
C ASP A 275 9.24 3.12 -2.97
N SER A 276 8.54 3.81 -3.87
CA SER A 276 7.41 4.66 -3.48
C SER A 276 6.24 3.84 -2.92
N ILE A 277 6.03 2.62 -3.44
CA ILE A 277 5.05 1.67 -2.89
C ILE A 277 5.54 1.09 -1.56
N TRP A 278 6.81 0.74 -1.45
CA TRP A 278 7.43 0.19 -0.24
C TRP A 278 7.25 1.13 0.96
N ASP A 279 7.47 2.43 0.76
CA ASP A 279 7.26 3.49 1.77
C ASP A 279 5.83 3.58 2.30
N LYS A 280 4.84 3.01 1.59
CA LYS A 280 3.43 3.00 2.03
C LYS A 280 3.02 1.71 2.73
N ILE A 281 3.85 0.69 2.72
CA ILE A 281 3.56 -0.62 3.32
C ILE A 281 4.52 -0.99 4.45
N GLN A 282 5.55 -0.17 4.71
CA GLN A 282 6.47 -0.31 5.85
C GLN A 282 6.34 0.84 6.86
#